data_AF-A0A2P2ECQ2-F1
#
_entry.id   AF-A0A2P2ECQ2-F1
#
_cell.length_a   1.000
_cell.length_b   1.000
_cell.length_c   1.000
_cell.angle_alpha   90.00
_cell.angle_beta   90.00
_cell.angle_gamma   90.00
#
_symmetry.space_group_name_H-M   'P 1'
#
loop_
_entity.id
_entity.type
_entity.pdbx_description
1 polymer ?
#
loop_
_entity_poly.entity_id
_entity_poly.type
_entity_poly.pdbx_seq_one_letter_code
_entity_poly.pdbx_strand_id
1 'polypeptide(L)'
;MAGFTRMIVRLARNPEAGFPDGDPRYGYVIVAPLQADGHLDAAAWQAHKADCTVRRFSPDPDDTADGWLTHQGGKWRVRYDEESEGPDDAFDHLGDHRLFVGDYVTITSRGQALVYQVSTEDDA
;
A
#
# COMPACT_ATOMS: atom_id res chain seq x y z
N MET A 1 -3.45 -23.29 1.55
CA MET A 1 -4.26 -22.18 2.08
C MET A 1 -3.43 -20.92 1.91
N ALA A 2 -3.86 -19.98 1.06
CA ALA A 2 -3.25 -18.66 1.03
C ALA A 2 -3.70 -17.95 2.31
N GLY A 3 -2.76 -17.64 3.20
CA GLY A 3 -3.05 -16.79 4.35
C GLY A 3 -3.10 -15.33 3.91
N PHE A 4 -3.90 -14.52 4.61
CA PHE A 4 -3.80 -13.07 4.48
C PHE A 4 -2.56 -12.59 5.22
N THR A 5 -1.79 -11.75 4.56
CA THR A 5 -0.64 -11.08 5.15
C THR A 5 -1.04 -9.63 5.42
N ARG A 6 -0.73 -9.16 6.63
CA ARG A 6 -0.80 -7.74 6.98
C ARG A 6 0.60 -7.16 6.82
N MET A 7 0.73 -6.15 5.97
CA MET A 7 1.99 -5.47 5.65
C MET A 7 1.85 -3.99 5.98
N ILE A 8 2.94 -3.36 6.42
CA ILE A 8 3.01 -1.91 6.57
C ILE A 8 4.04 -1.38 5.60
N VAL A 9 3.68 -0.34 4.85
CA VAL A 9 4.64 0.43 4.05
C VAL A 9 4.72 1.84 4.62
N ARG A 10 5.94 2.31 4.90
CA ARG A 10 6.20 3.61 5.52
C ARG A 10 6.97 4.50 4.57
N LEU A 11 6.68 5.80 4.59
CA LEU A 11 7.27 6.74 3.66
C LEU A 11 8.79 6.76 3.82
N ALA A 12 9.48 6.35 2.77
CA ALA A 12 10.93 6.32 2.73
C ALA A 12 11.48 7.68 2.29
N ARG A 13 12.79 7.75 2.11
CA ARG A 13 13.50 8.94 1.65
C ARG A 13 13.00 9.41 0.28
N ASN A 14 12.36 10.57 0.25
CA ASN A 14 11.92 11.30 -0.94
C ASN A 14 12.36 12.78 -0.86
N PRO A 15 13.65 13.10 -1.11
CA PRO A 15 14.19 14.45 -0.90
C PRO A 15 13.49 15.53 -1.73
N GLU A 16 13.19 15.25 -3.00
CA GLU A 16 12.51 16.19 -3.90
C GLU A 16 11.07 16.49 -3.49
N ALA A 17 10.48 15.63 -2.67
CA ALA A 17 9.12 15.79 -2.12
C ALA A 17 9.10 16.42 -0.73
N GLY A 18 10.25 16.85 -0.19
CA GLY A 18 10.35 17.41 1.16
C GLY A 18 10.52 16.38 2.28
N PHE A 19 10.78 15.12 1.94
CA PHE A 19 11.04 14.04 2.90
C PHE A 19 12.47 13.50 2.74
N PRO A 20 13.52 14.31 3.01
CA PRO A 20 14.91 13.94 2.75
C PRO A 20 15.40 12.73 3.54
N ASP A 21 14.73 12.40 4.65
CA ASP A 21 15.02 11.24 5.50
C ASP A 21 13.84 10.24 5.55
N GLY A 22 12.76 10.51 4.81
CA GLY A 22 11.48 9.82 4.96
C GLY A 22 10.69 10.30 6.19
N ASP A 23 9.54 9.68 6.43
CA ASP A 23 8.75 9.93 7.64
C ASP A 23 7.84 8.72 7.95
N PRO A 24 8.17 7.91 8.96
CA PRO A 24 7.45 6.66 9.26
C PRO A 24 6.01 6.88 9.75
N ARG A 25 5.59 8.12 9.98
CA ARG A 25 4.22 8.47 10.36
C ARG A 25 3.27 8.59 9.15
N TYR A 26 3.82 8.54 7.94
CA TYR A 26 3.06 8.43 6.69
C TYR A 26 3.19 7.02 6.12
N GLY A 27 2.09 6.47 5.62
CA GLY A 27 2.14 5.16 4.99
C GLY A 27 0.79 4.49 4.84
N TYR A 28 0.87 3.18 4.59
CA TYR A 28 -0.30 2.33 4.38
C TYR A 28 -0.18 1.02 5.15
N VAL A 29 -1.29 0.56 5.71
CA VAL A 29 -1.47 -0.83 6.15
C VAL A 29 -2.22 -1.56 5.05
N ILE A 30 -1.67 -2.67 4.57
CA ILE A 30 -2.22 -3.47 3.47
C ILE A 30 -2.52 -4.87 4.01
N VAL A 31 -3.73 -5.36 3.81
CA VAL A 31 -4.11 -6.74 4.08
C VAL A 31 -4.42 -7.40 2.74
N ALA A 32 -3.62 -8.41 2.37
CA ALA A 32 -3.78 -9.09 1.09
C ALA A 32 -3.16 -10.50 1.11
N PRO A 33 -3.62 -11.42 0.24
CA PRO A 33 -2.98 -12.71 0.08
C PRO A 33 -1.65 -12.57 -0.67
N LEU A 34 -0.61 -13.20 -0.14
CA LEU A 34 0.69 -13.32 -0.78
C LEU A 34 0.98 -14.77 -1.16
N GLN A 35 1.71 -14.93 -2.26
CA GLN A 35 2.37 -16.17 -2.62
C GLN A 35 3.62 -16.38 -1.73
N ALA A 36 4.11 -17.63 -1.69
CA ALA A 36 5.27 -17.98 -0.87
C ALA A 36 6.56 -17.23 -1.25
N ASP A 37 6.62 -16.69 -2.46
CA ASP A 37 7.74 -15.91 -2.97
C ASP A 37 7.62 -14.40 -2.68
N GLY A 38 6.54 -13.97 -2.00
CA GLY A 38 6.31 -12.60 -1.57
C GLY A 38 5.53 -11.72 -2.55
N HIS A 39 5.05 -12.24 -3.68
CA HIS A 39 4.19 -11.49 -4.61
C HIS A 39 2.71 -11.55 -4.20
N LEU A 40 1.93 -10.56 -4.62
CA LEU A 40 0.49 -10.57 -4.46
C LEU A 40 -0.14 -11.73 -5.24
N ASP A 41 -0.99 -12.51 -4.57
CA ASP A 41 -1.75 -13.57 -5.22
C ASP A 41 -3.04 -12.99 -5.82
N ALA A 42 -3.00 -12.63 -7.11
CA ALA A 42 -4.14 -12.08 -7.82
C ALA A 42 -5.34 -13.04 -7.87
N ALA A 43 -5.11 -14.36 -7.89
CA ALA A 43 -6.19 -15.35 -7.94
C ALA A 43 -6.88 -15.46 -6.57
N ALA A 44 -6.11 -15.52 -5.49
CA ALA A 44 -6.66 -15.49 -4.13
C ALA A 44 -7.33 -14.14 -3.83
N TRP A 45 -6.73 -13.02 -4.25
CA TRP A 45 -7.37 -11.70 -4.16
C TRP A 45 -8.74 -11.71 -4.84
N GLN A 46 -8.83 -12.24 -6.06
CA GLN A 46 -10.09 -12.27 -6.82
C GLN A 46 -11.19 -13.05 -6.08
N ALA A 47 -10.83 -14.11 -5.36
CA ALA A 47 -11.76 -14.91 -4.56
C ALA A 47 -12.18 -14.24 -3.24
N HIS A 48 -11.36 -13.32 -2.71
CA HIS A 48 -11.51 -12.75 -1.38
C HIS A 48 -11.37 -11.21 -1.34
N LYS A 49 -11.85 -10.52 -2.38
CA LYS A 49 -11.65 -9.07 -2.54
C LYS A 49 -12.13 -8.24 -1.35
N ALA A 50 -13.26 -8.65 -0.75
CA ALA A 50 -13.85 -7.95 0.38
C ALA A 50 -12.96 -7.97 1.64
N ASP A 51 -12.09 -8.99 1.74
CA ASP A 51 -11.16 -9.17 2.87
C ASP A 51 -9.82 -8.44 2.62
N CYS A 52 -9.59 -7.92 1.40
CA CYS A 52 -8.34 -7.25 1.02
C CYS A 52 -8.45 -5.74 1.25
N THR A 53 -8.06 -5.27 2.42
CA THR A 53 -8.22 -3.88 2.85
C THR A 53 -6.91 -3.08 2.78
N VAL A 54 -7.06 -1.76 2.64
CA VAL A 54 -5.95 -0.80 2.76
C VAL A 54 -6.37 0.33 3.67
N ARG A 55 -5.46 0.76 4.55
CA ARG A 55 -5.62 1.95 5.38
C ARG A 55 -4.45 2.89 5.17
N ARG A 56 -4.72 4.11 4.72
CA ARG A 56 -3.73 5.20 4.69
C ARG A 56 -3.66 5.84 6.07
N PHE A 57 -2.45 6.00 6.59
CA PHE A 57 -2.20 6.69 7.85
C PHE A 57 -1.25 7.87 7.62
N SER A 58 -1.49 8.94 8.38
CA SER A 58 -0.80 10.23 8.26
C SER A 58 -0.86 10.95 9.62
N PRO A 59 0.08 11.86 9.94
CA PRO A 59 -0.06 12.77 11.08
C PRO A 59 -1.25 13.73 10.95
N ASP A 60 -1.71 13.97 9.71
CA ASP A 60 -2.90 14.76 9.43
C ASP A 60 -4.14 13.85 9.40
N PRO A 61 -5.10 14.00 10.34
CA PRO A 61 -6.32 13.20 10.38
C PRO A 61 -7.15 13.29 9.09
N ASP A 62 -7.15 14.45 8.43
CA ASP A 62 -7.90 14.68 7.19
C ASP A 62 -7.26 13.97 5.98
N ASP A 63 -6.06 13.40 6.17
CA ASP A 63 -5.33 12.62 5.17
C ASP A 63 -5.34 11.11 5.48
N THR A 64 -6.05 10.68 6.52
CA THR A 64 -6.29 9.25 6.78
C THR A 64 -7.51 8.76 6.00
N ALA A 65 -7.48 7.51 5.53
CA ALA A 65 -8.58 6.93 4.76
C ALA A 65 -8.52 5.40 4.78
N ASP A 66 -9.68 4.75 4.73
CA ASP A 66 -9.81 3.29 4.65
C ASP A 66 -10.40 2.87 3.30
N GLY A 67 -10.08 1.67 2.85
CA GLY A 67 -10.54 1.20 1.55
C GLY A 67 -10.17 -0.23 1.23
N TRP A 68 -10.31 -0.58 -0.05
CA TRP A 68 -10.03 -1.91 -0.57
C TRP A 68 -8.89 -1.90 -1.58
N LEU A 69 -8.06 -2.94 -1.49
CA LEU A 69 -7.09 -3.24 -2.53
C LEU A 69 -7.85 -3.78 -3.74
N THR A 70 -7.67 -3.13 -4.89
CA THR A 70 -8.30 -3.52 -6.15
C THR A 70 -7.25 -3.85 -7.20
N HIS A 71 -7.58 -4.76 -8.11
CA HIS A 71 -6.73 -5.13 -9.23
C HIS A 71 -7.53 -5.07 -10.54
N GLN A 72 -7.11 -4.18 -11.46
CA GLN A 72 -7.75 -3.99 -12.75
C GLN A 72 -6.70 -3.73 -13.84
N GLY A 73 -6.76 -4.49 -14.94
CA GLY A 73 -5.85 -4.32 -16.06
C GLY A 73 -4.36 -4.48 -15.71
N GLY A 74 -4.04 -5.37 -14.76
CA GLY A 74 -2.66 -5.59 -14.28
C GLY A 74 -2.16 -4.55 -13.28
N LYS A 75 -3.02 -3.63 -12.82
CA LYS A 75 -2.65 -2.56 -11.89
C LYS A 75 -3.35 -2.74 -10.56
N TRP A 76 -2.58 -2.62 -9.49
CA TRP A 76 -3.06 -2.59 -8.11
C TRP A 76 -3.36 -1.15 -7.69
N ARG A 77 -4.52 -0.94 -7.06
CA ARG A 77 -5.01 0.38 -6.65
C ARG A 77 -5.73 0.29 -5.32
N VAL A 78 -5.85 1.42 -4.63
CA VAL A 78 -6.75 1.57 -3.49
C VAL A 78 -7.99 2.28 -3.95
N ARG A 79 -9.13 1.66 -3.69
CA ARG A 79 -10.42 2.33 -3.74
C ARG A 79 -10.82 2.68 -2.32
N TYR A 80 -10.84 3.97 -2.02
CA TYR A 80 -11.30 4.50 -0.74
C TYR A 80 -12.81 4.36 -0.61
N ASP A 81 -13.30 4.23 0.62
CA ASP A 81 -14.74 4.18 0.89
C ASP A 81 -15.37 5.59 0.90
N GLU A 82 -14.55 6.61 1.16
CA GLU A 82 -14.98 8.00 1.25
C GLU A 82 -15.09 8.63 -0.15
N GLU A 83 -16.30 9.04 -0.53
CA GLU A 83 -16.53 9.70 -1.84
C GLU A 83 -15.76 11.03 -2.01
N SER A 84 -15.31 11.63 -0.90
CA SER A 84 -14.50 12.85 -0.91
C SER A 84 -13.01 12.59 -1.11
N GLU A 85 -12.54 11.35 -0.95
CA GLU A 85 -11.17 11.01 -1.31
C GLU A 85 -11.01 11.12 -2.82
N GLY A 86 -9.89 11.72 -3.23
CA GLY A 86 -9.60 12.03 -4.62
C GLY A 86 -9.45 10.78 -5.50
N PRO A 87 -8.71 10.86 -6.62
CA PRO A 87 -8.51 9.68 -7.46
C PRO A 87 -7.85 8.54 -6.68
N ASP A 88 -8.24 7.29 -6.99
CA ASP A 88 -7.65 6.06 -6.45
C ASP A 88 -6.11 6.12 -6.43
N ASP A 89 -5.52 5.83 -5.27
CA ASP A 89 -4.07 5.69 -5.14
C ASP A 89 -3.61 4.47 -5.95
N ALA A 90 -2.50 4.62 -6.69
CA ALA A 90 -1.92 3.55 -7.49
C ALA A 90 -0.69 2.98 -6.79
N PHE A 91 -0.66 1.65 -6.63
CA PHE A 91 0.50 0.96 -6.11
C PHE A 91 1.29 0.47 -7.31
N ASP A 92 2.18 1.32 -7.78
CA ASP A 92 2.87 1.13 -9.04
C ASP A 92 3.78 -0.09 -8.95
N HIS A 93 3.63 -1.00 -9.91
CA HIS A 93 4.39 -2.26 -10.01
C HIS A 93 4.23 -3.22 -8.82
N LEU A 94 3.26 -3.04 -7.93
CA LEU A 94 3.10 -3.88 -6.74
C LEU A 94 2.93 -5.38 -7.06
N GLY A 95 2.38 -5.71 -8.23
CA GLY A 95 2.25 -7.10 -8.68
C GLY A 95 3.56 -7.72 -9.17
N ASP A 96 4.52 -6.89 -9.56
CA ASP A 96 5.85 -7.28 -10.03
C ASP A 96 6.90 -7.23 -8.90
N HIS A 97 6.54 -6.64 -7.75
CA HIS A 97 7.41 -6.50 -6.58
C HIS A 97 7.09 -7.55 -5.52
N ARG A 98 8.15 -8.07 -4.91
CA ARG A 98 8.07 -8.83 -3.66
C ARG A 98 7.83 -7.83 -2.52
N LEU A 99 7.05 -8.28 -1.53
CA LEU A 99 6.69 -7.47 -0.36
C LEU A 99 7.32 -8.03 0.91
N PHE A 100 8.64 -8.20 0.92
CA PHE A 100 9.36 -8.50 2.15
C PHE A 100 9.77 -7.23 2.88
N VAL A 101 9.93 -7.36 4.19
CA VAL A 101 10.48 -6.29 5.03
C VAL A 101 11.81 -5.80 4.43
N GLY A 102 11.92 -4.49 4.27
CA GLY A 102 13.06 -3.82 3.66
C GLY A 102 12.89 -3.52 2.18
N ASP A 103 11.98 -4.19 1.47
CA ASP A 103 11.68 -3.91 0.06
C ASP A 103 11.03 -2.52 -0.10
N TYR A 104 11.17 -1.96 -1.30
CA TYR A 104 10.63 -0.65 -1.64
C TYR A 104 9.52 -0.76 -2.67
N VAL A 105 8.50 0.06 -2.50
CA VAL A 105 7.38 0.19 -3.42
C VAL A 105 7.13 1.67 -3.71
N THR A 106 6.64 1.96 -4.90
CA THR A 106 6.20 3.31 -5.26
C THR A 106 4.69 3.36 -5.18
N ILE A 107 4.16 4.38 -4.50
CA ILE A 107 2.74 4.64 -4.44
C ILE A 107 2.51 6.04 -4.99
N THR A 108 1.67 6.12 -6.02
CA THR A 108 1.19 7.38 -6.57
C THR A 108 -0.12 7.75 -5.89
N SER A 109 -0.08 8.80 -5.06
CA SER A 109 -1.26 9.38 -4.40
C SER A 109 -1.43 10.83 -4.81
N ARG A 110 -2.67 11.23 -5.12
CA ARG A 110 -3.02 12.62 -5.50
C ARG A 110 -2.09 13.23 -6.57
N GLY A 111 -1.62 12.40 -7.51
CA GLY A 111 -0.74 12.80 -8.62
C GLY A 111 0.76 12.87 -8.28
N GLN A 112 1.15 12.50 -7.06
CA GLN A 112 2.55 12.47 -6.62
C GLN A 112 2.99 11.02 -6.35
N ALA A 113 4.07 10.61 -7.02
CA ALA A 113 4.71 9.31 -6.79
C ALA A 113 5.74 9.44 -5.67
N LEU A 114 5.56 8.64 -4.61
CA LEU A 114 6.48 8.58 -3.47
C LEU A 114 6.94 7.15 -3.23
N VAL A 115 8.18 7.01 -2.77
CA VAL A 115 8.76 5.72 -2.41
C VAL A 115 8.47 5.41 -0.94
N TYR A 116 8.02 4.19 -0.68
CA TYR A 116 7.75 3.64 0.64
C TYR A 116 8.57 2.37 0.85
N GLN A 117 8.91 2.07 2.10
CA GLN A 117 9.60 0.84 2.50
C GLN A 117 8.64 -0.09 3.24
N VAL A 118 8.64 -1.37 2.88
CA VAL A 118 7.93 -2.42 3.60
C VAL A 118 8.58 -2.63 4.97
N SER A 119 7.78 -2.63 6.02
CA SER A 119 8.19 -2.69 7.43
C SER A 119 7.22 -3.54 8.25
N THR A 120 7.62 -3.85 9.49
CA THR A 120 6.78 -4.60 10.43
C THR A 120 6.05 -3.67 11.40
N GLU A 121 5.11 -4.20 12.18
CA GLU A 121 4.45 -3.40 13.23
C GLU A 121 5.40 -2.93 14.31
N ASP A 122 6.45 -3.71 14.62
CA ASP A 122 7.38 -3.45 15.72
C ASP A 122 8.39 -2.33 15.43
N ASP A 123 8.42 -1.80 14.20
CA ASP A 123 9.34 -0.73 13.76
C ASP A 123 8.82 0.71 14.04
N ALA A 124 7.87 0.88 14.97
CA ALA A 124 7.19 2.16 15.26
C ALA A 124 7.73 2.88 16.52
#